data_AF-A0A8I0P487-F1
#
_entry.id   AF-A0A8I0P487-F1
#
_cell.length_a   1.000
_cell.length_b   1.000
_cell.length_c   1.000
_cell.angle_alpha   90.00
_cell.angle_beta   90.00
_cell.angle_gamma   90.00
#
_symmetry.space_group_name_H-M   'P 1'
#
loop_
_entity.id
_entity.type
_entity.pdbx_description
1 polymer ?
#
loop_
_entity_poly.entity_id
_entity_poly.type
_entity_poly.pdbx_seq_one_letter_code
_entity_poly.pdbx_strand_id
1 'polypeptide(L)'
;MTHGPIDDDGSGTRRYDEGPGRRPYDDASARRPRRADTSDRRPYAEDGTASRPGGEDGRAPRPDAEGAAVRRPIGEPVRPVRSHPVEPTWTRPPDPDQVDPAVLGTLLRRHGWQRRGGATGRYGRWTPPGPAGRGMSLLVPENRAFPDSDDLLGEALTALSRSGSPAARDVLVALTVPSDEIHWWRDVPTGPLGTASWGVEDQLRSAARQMLLAAALATRARAGYYGARHRLPAAACLDGVLVGAAPGGRRLTAFVPVAGGRPLALRLHQALYAAREAIDYQRATGGMEAFDGAVEAGVSHELTEALVALVRGTEGARVAVDWAPAAGVPEGGTAPAEPVEFSPGDLPVLREAGARYLREEPSIPVRITGVVVRMRRSAGRGEGTVRLRVLAGAEVPHVRMTLDEESYRIAGQAHLVGLPVRVRGRLESRGGFRRLTDADGIAPVQVDEAERDRLMKSLQETAEITAFFEEACGGD
;
A
#
# COMPACT_ATOMS: atom_id res chain seq x y z
N MET A 1 26.35 -51.16 -39.69
CA MET A 1 26.62 -51.66 -38.33
C MET A 1 25.80 -50.83 -37.37
N THR A 2 24.99 -51.32 -36.45
CA THR A 2 24.20 -52.55 -36.29
C THR A 2 23.25 -52.21 -35.13
N HIS A 3 22.00 -52.68 -35.20
CA HIS A 3 21.05 -52.85 -34.09
C HIS A 3 20.36 -51.62 -33.41
N GLY A 4 19.03 -51.52 -33.61
CA GLY A 4 18.09 -51.27 -32.48
C GLY A 4 17.89 -52.56 -31.65
N PRO A 5 16.79 -52.81 -30.90
CA PRO A 5 15.54 -52.04 -30.71
C PRO A 5 15.05 -52.08 -29.19
N ILE A 6 13.96 -51.40 -28.79
CA ILE A 6 12.59 -51.91 -28.42
C ILE A 6 12.41 -52.54 -26.99
N ASP A 7 11.18 -52.33 -26.46
CA ASP A 7 10.45 -52.88 -25.28
C ASP A 7 10.69 -52.22 -23.91
N ASP A 8 9.70 -51.64 -23.21
CA ASP A 8 8.31 -52.03 -22.84
C ASP A 8 8.23 -53.07 -21.72
N ASP A 9 7.64 -52.64 -20.61
CA ASP A 9 7.02 -53.38 -19.48
C ASP A 9 7.01 -52.39 -18.27
N GLY A 10 5.91 -52.10 -17.59
CA GLY A 10 4.71 -52.90 -17.42
C GLY A 10 4.44 -53.00 -15.91
N SER A 11 3.33 -52.41 -15.47
CA SER A 11 2.51 -52.83 -14.32
C SER A 11 3.05 -52.73 -12.88
N GLY A 12 2.20 -52.25 -11.96
CA GLY A 12 2.50 -52.32 -10.53
C GLY A 12 1.58 -51.54 -9.58
N THR A 13 0.27 -51.72 -9.70
CA THR A 13 -0.75 -51.30 -8.73
C THR A 13 -0.48 -51.81 -7.31
N ARG A 14 -0.56 -50.94 -6.29
CA ARG A 14 -0.95 -51.31 -4.92
C ARG A 14 -1.82 -50.23 -4.27
N ARG A 15 -3.11 -50.56 -4.15
CA ARG A 15 -4.03 -50.02 -3.14
C ARG A 15 -3.74 -50.71 -1.80
N TYR A 16 -3.85 -49.97 -0.70
CA TYR A 16 -4.27 -50.51 0.59
C TYR A 16 -5.24 -49.53 1.26
N ASP A 17 -6.27 -50.14 1.85
CA ASP A 17 -7.51 -49.63 2.41
C ASP A 17 -7.40 -48.93 3.79
N GLU A 18 -8.40 -48.06 4.03
CA GLU A 18 -9.26 -47.85 5.23
C GLU A 18 -8.62 -48.02 6.65
N GLY A 19 -8.54 -46.97 7.50
CA GLY A 19 -9.61 -46.37 8.34
C GLY A 19 -9.39 -46.73 9.83
N PRO A 20 -10.13 -46.24 10.86
CA PRO A 20 -10.95 -45.03 11.01
C PRO A 20 -10.74 -44.23 12.35
N GLY A 21 -11.20 -42.98 12.39
CA GLY A 21 -11.98 -42.38 13.50
C GLY A 21 -11.31 -41.90 14.81
N ARG A 22 -11.49 -40.60 15.13
CA ARG A 22 -12.06 -40.13 16.42
C ARG A 22 -12.42 -38.63 16.39
N ARG A 23 -13.44 -38.33 17.20
CA ARG A 23 -14.35 -37.15 17.27
C ARG A 23 -13.79 -35.97 18.10
N PRO A 24 -14.48 -34.80 18.10
CA PRO A 24 -13.96 -33.50 18.53
C PRO A 24 -14.19 -33.19 20.02
N TYR A 25 -13.45 -32.20 20.53
CA TYR A 25 -13.67 -31.58 21.83
C TYR A 25 -14.21 -30.15 21.63
N ASP A 26 -15.45 -29.92 22.09
CA ASP A 26 -15.96 -28.63 22.55
C ASP A 26 -15.64 -28.49 24.04
N ASP A 27 -15.24 -27.32 24.53
CA ASP A 27 -16.01 -26.60 25.56
C ASP A 27 -15.50 -25.16 25.76
N ALA A 28 -16.46 -24.32 26.12
CA ALA A 28 -16.46 -22.89 26.33
C ALA A 28 -15.60 -22.41 27.52
N SER A 29 -15.23 -21.13 27.51
CA SER A 29 -15.56 -20.25 28.64
C SER A 29 -15.46 -18.76 28.30
N ALA A 30 -16.55 -18.07 28.58
CA ALA A 30 -16.73 -16.63 28.55
C ALA A 30 -15.91 -15.90 29.63
N ARG A 31 -15.57 -14.62 29.38
CA ARG A 31 -15.54 -13.56 30.40
C ARG A 31 -15.43 -12.17 29.74
N ARG A 32 -16.55 -11.43 29.74
CA ARG A 32 -16.60 -9.96 29.66
C ARG A 32 -16.70 -9.39 31.08
N PRO A 33 -16.03 -8.26 31.39
CA PRO A 33 -16.53 -7.28 32.36
C PRO A 33 -17.01 -6.03 31.60
N ARG A 34 -18.29 -5.67 31.70
CA ARG A 34 -18.90 -4.73 32.65
C ARG A 34 -18.47 -3.26 32.44
N ARG A 35 -19.43 -2.51 31.90
CA ARG A 35 -19.54 -1.04 31.91
C ARG A 35 -19.38 -0.51 33.34
N ALA A 36 -18.62 0.56 33.48
CA ALA A 36 -18.72 1.49 34.59
C ALA A 36 -19.48 2.73 34.12
N ASP A 37 -20.55 2.98 34.85
CA ASP A 37 -21.43 4.14 34.86
C ASP A 37 -20.70 5.28 35.60
N THR A 38 -20.69 6.49 35.04
CA THR A 38 -20.42 7.72 35.79
C THR A 38 -21.31 8.83 35.23
N SER A 39 -22.52 8.89 35.78
CA SER A 39 -23.25 10.12 36.00
C SER A 39 -22.61 10.85 37.19
N ASP A 40 -22.33 12.15 37.08
CA ASP A 40 -22.78 13.18 38.02
C ASP A 40 -22.24 14.59 37.64
N ARG A 41 -23.04 15.61 37.97
CA ARG A 41 -22.75 17.06 38.12
C ARG A 41 -22.95 18.05 36.94
N ARG A 42 -24.22 18.44 36.74
CA ARG A 42 -24.90 19.72 37.15
C ARG A 42 -24.19 21.11 37.00
N PRO A 43 -24.95 22.25 37.00
CA PRO A 43 -25.06 23.18 35.85
C PRO A 43 -24.76 24.66 36.21
N TYR A 44 -24.66 25.54 35.20
CA TYR A 44 -24.86 27.00 35.24
C TYR A 44 -25.01 27.47 33.78
N ALA A 45 -25.77 28.47 33.35
CA ALA A 45 -26.90 29.25 33.85
C ALA A 45 -27.48 29.93 32.60
N GLU A 46 -28.80 30.16 32.60
CA GLU A 46 -29.52 31.00 31.65
C GLU A 46 -29.13 32.48 31.82
N ASP A 47 -29.06 33.23 30.72
CA ASP A 47 -29.86 34.45 30.49
C ASP A 47 -29.29 35.26 29.31
N GLY A 48 -30.17 35.76 28.44
CA GLY A 48 -29.79 36.70 27.39
C GLY A 48 -30.70 36.76 26.18
N THR A 49 -31.98 37.00 26.42
CA THR A 49 -33.04 37.37 25.46
C THR A 49 -32.65 38.51 24.50
N ALA A 50 -32.82 38.21 23.21
CA ALA A 50 -33.67 38.92 22.25
C ALA A 50 -33.47 40.44 21.99
N SER A 51 -33.23 40.80 20.72
CA SER A 51 -34.13 41.64 19.90
C SER A 51 -33.49 42.04 18.55
N ARG A 52 -34.11 41.55 17.46
CA ARG A 52 -34.29 42.28 16.17
C ARG A 52 -35.46 43.29 16.36
N PRO A 53 -35.86 44.21 15.45
CA PRO A 53 -35.72 44.18 13.97
C PRO A 53 -35.62 45.55 13.23
N GLY A 54 -35.71 45.52 11.89
CA GLY A 54 -36.03 46.63 10.98
C GLY A 54 -34.83 47.01 10.11
N GLY A 55 -34.82 46.76 8.79
CA GLY A 55 -35.66 47.35 7.73
C GLY A 55 -34.80 48.41 7.02
N GLU A 56 -34.75 48.66 5.72
CA GLU A 56 -35.46 48.27 4.49
C GLU A 56 -34.50 48.61 3.32
N ASP A 57 -34.76 47.99 2.16
CA ASP A 57 -34.64 48.52 0.79
C ASP A 57 -33.43 49.34 0.31
N GLY A 58 -32.84 48.87 -0.79
CA GLY A 58 -31.89 49.68 -1.57
C GLY A 58 -31.32 48.98 -2.80
N ARG A 59 -32.10 49.00 -3.89
CA ARG A 59 -31.77 48.53 -5.24
C ARG A 59 -30.50 49.23 -5.81
N ALA A 60 -29.68 48.45 -6.52
CA ALA A 60 -28.40 48.80 -7.16
C ALA A 60 -28.46 50.02 -8.13
N PRO A 61 -27.28 50.57 -8.51
CA PRO A 61 -26.67 50.09 -9.76
C PRO A 61 -25.13 49.96 -9.72
N ARG A 62 -24.60 49.02 -10.51
CA ARG A 62 -23.19 48.97 -10.92
C ARG A 62 -22.87 50.12 -11.88
N PRO A 63 -21.64 50.65 -11.85
CA PRO A 63 -20.95 51.02 -13.06
C PRO A 63 -19.61 50.29 -13.20
N ASP A 64 -19.20 50.20 -14.46
CA ASP A 64 -18.15 49.36 -14.99
C ASP A 64 -16.73 49.79 -14.65
N ALA A 65 -15.86 48.80 -14.85
CA ALA A 65 -14.40 48.76 -14.80
C ALA A 65 -13.64 50.04 -15.19
N GLU A 66 -12.62 50.39 -14.38
CA GLU A 66 -11.30 50.80 -14.88
C GLU A 66 -10.22 50.75 -13.77
N GLY A 67 -9.12 50.04 -14.08
CA GLY A 67 -7.77 50.08 -13.47
C GLY A 67 -7.57 50.42 -11.99
N ALA A 68 -7.54 49.42 -11.11
CA ALA A 68 -6.96 49.55 -9.78
C ALA A 68 -5.70 48.69 -9.63
N ALA A 69 -4.53 49.34 -9.72
CA ALA A 69 -3.28 48.77 -9.28
C ALA A 69 -3.37 48.40 -7.79
N VAL A 70 -3.16 47.13 -7.45
CA VAL A 70 -3.17 46.63 -6.07
C VAL A 70 -1.93 47.18 -5.35
N ARG A 71 -2.02 48.41 -4.85
CA ARG A 71 -1.09 48.94 -3.85
C ARG A 71 -1.46 48.31 -2.51
N ARG A 72 -0.59 47.45 -1.97
CA ARG A 72 -0.69 46.97 -0.58
C ARG A 72 -0.73 48.19 0.36
N PRO A 73 -1.68 48.28 1.31
CA PRO A 73 -1.64 49.31 2.33
C PRO A 73 -0.42 49.10 3.22
N ILE A 74 0.44 50.13 3.32
CA ILE A 74 1.53 50.18 4.28
C ILE A 74 0.89 50.39 5.65
N GLY A 75 0.84 49.36 6.49
CA GLY A 75 0.27 49.47 7.85
C GLY A 75 -0.19 48.18 8.52
N GLU A 76 -0.16 47.02 7.86
CA GLU A 76 -0.48 45.75 8.51
C GLU A 76 0.75 45.22 9.28
N PRO A 77 0.64 44.88 10.58
CA PRO A 77 1.73 44.24 11.30
C PRO A 77 2.03 42.90 10.61
N VAL A 78 3.31 42.70 10.25
CA VAL A 78 3.81 41.47 9.64
C VAL A 78 3.32 40.29 10.49
N ARG A 79 2.43 39.47 9.93
CA ARG A 79 2.03 38.21 10.57
C ARG A 79 3.31 37.48 10.96
N PRO A 80 3.47 37.05 12.22
CA PRO A 80 4.66 36.32 12.62
C PRO A 80 4.78 35.12 11.69
N VAL A 81 5.88 35.11 10.93
CA VAL A 81 6.27 33.96 10.11
C VAL A 81 6.25 32.77 11.07
N ARG A 82 5.40 31.77 10.77
CA ARG A 82 5.38 30.53 11.53
C ARG A 82 6.83 30.08 11.69
N SER A 83 7.25 29.83 12.92
CA SER A 83 8.56 29.26 13.22
C SER A 83 8.82 28.14 12.22
N HIS A 84 9.94 28.21 11.49
CA HIS A 84 10.34 27.13 10.61
C HIS A 84 10.22 25.81 11.39
N PRO A 85 9.57 24.78 10.83
CA PRO A 85 9.57 23.48 11.47
C PRO A 85 11.03 23.11 11.74
N VAL A 86 11.30 22.66 12.96
CA VAL A 86 12.60 22.12 13.37
C VAL A 86 13.12 21.25 12.23
N GLU A 87 14.34 21.53 11.75
CA GLU A 87 14.92 20.74 10.66
C GLU A 87 14.80 19.26 11.03
N PRO A 88 14.20 18.43 10.16
CA PRO A 88 14.04 17.02 10.46
C PRO A 88 15.42 16.42 10.72
N THR A 89 15.57 15.68 11.81
CA THR A 89 16.81 15.02 12.25
C THR A 89 17.45 14.09 11.20
N TRP A 90 16.73 13.78 10.10
CA TRP A 90 17.19 13.03 8.93
C TRP A 90 18.26 13.73 8.07
N THR A 91 18.53 15.04 8.28
CA THR A 91 19.57 15.77 7.55
C THR A 91 20.98 15.59 8.12
N ARG A 92 21.10 15.03 9.34
CA ARG A 92 22.39 14.81 10.01
C ARG A 92 22.81 13.34 9.86
N PRO A 93 24.09 13.06 9.53
CA PRO A 93 24.60 11.69 9.59
C PRO A 93 24.43 11.11 11.00
N PRO A 94 24.29 9.78 11.13
CA PRO A 94 24.14 9.13 12.44
C PRO A 94 25.35 9.40 13.32
N ASP A 95 25.16 9.37 14.64
CA ASP A 95 26.27 9.53 15.57
C ASP A 95 27.21 8.30 15.50
N PRO A 96 28.55 8.50 15.45
CA PRO A 96 29.49 7.40 15.24
C PRO A 96 29.40 6.29 16.29
N ASP A 97 29.13 6.66 17.54
CA ASP A 97 28.98 5.77 18.70
C ASP A 97 27.74 4.85 18.62
N GLN A 98 26.81 5.12 17.70
CA GLN A 98 25.62 4.31 17.44
C GLN A 98 25.75 3.41 16.21
N VAL A 99 26.81 3.57 15.41
CA VAL A 99 27.02 2.76 14.20
C VAL A 99 27.80 1.49 14.50
N ASP A 100 27.25 0.33 14.16
CA ASP A 100 27.98 -0.94 14.16
C ASP A 100 28.86 -1.04 12.90
N PRO A 101 30.20 -1.19 13.01
CA PRO A 101 31.09 -1.34 11.87
C PRO A 101 30.73 -2.52 10.93
N ALA A 102 30.17 -3.61 11.47
CA ALA A 102 29.74 -4.75 10.68
C ALA A 102 28.50 -4.43 9.83
N VAL A 103 27.58 -3.64 10.37
CA VAL A 103 26.40 -3.12 9.66
C VAL A 103 26.85 -2.16 8.56
N LEU A 104 27.72 -1.20 8.86
CA LEU A 104 28.29 -0.27 7.88
C LEU A 104 29.00 -1.04 6.74
N GLY A 105 29.85 -2.02 7.07
CA GLY A 105 30.54 -2.84 6.09
C GLY A 105 29.58 -3.65 5.19
N THR A 106 28.45 -4.09 5.72
CA THR A 106 27.42 -4.80 4.94
C THR A 106 26.67 -3.87 4.00
N LEU A 107 26.27 -2.69 4.48
CA LEU A 107 25.61 -1.67 3.65
C LEU A 107 26.54 -1.15 2.55
N LEU A 108 27.82 -0.93 2.84
CA LEU A 108 28.82 -0.54 1.85
C LEU A 108 28.87 -1.57 0.69
N ARG A 109 28.96 -2.88 0.99
CA ARG A 109 28.94 -3.92 -0.05
C ARG A 109 27.64 -3.90 -0.86
N ARG A 110 26.49 -3.83 -0.19
CA ARG A 110 25.16 -3.81 -0.83
C ARG A 110 25.05 -2.67 -1.84
N HIS A 111 25.57 -1.50 -1.50
CA HIS A 111 25.56 -0.31 -2.36
C HIS A 111 26.78 -0.22 -3.30
N GLY A 112 27.48 -1.34 -3.53
CA GLY A 112 28.50 -1.48 -4.56
C GLY A 112 29.90 -0.97 -4.18
N TRP A 113 30.12 -0.60 -2.92
CA TRP A 113 31.47 -0.26 -2.45
C TRP A 113 32.33 -1.50 -2.38
N GLN A 114 33.60 -1.33 -2.76
CA GLN A 114 34.55 -2.44 -2.85
C GLN A 114 35.58 -2.33 -1.73
N ARG A 115 35.81 -3.44 -1.01
CA ARG A 115 36.91 -3.55 -0.06
C ARG A 115 38.21 -3.81 -0.83
N ARG A 116 39.14 -2.85 -0.81
CA ARG A 116 40.42 -2.86 -1.56
C ARG A 116 41.64 -3.13 -0.67
N GLY A 117 41.43 -3.87 0.42
CA GLY A 117 42.45 -4.22 1.41
C GLY A 117 42.13 -3.68 2.80
N GLY A 118 43.13 -3.69 3.67
CA GLY A 118 43.00 -3.33 5.09
C GLY A 118 43.97 -4.13 5.94
N ALA A 119 44.07 -3.78 7.22
CA ALA A 119 44.80 -4.57 8.20
C ALA A 119 43.80 -5.46 8.93
N THR A 120 43.94 -6.78 8.79
CA THR A 120 43.09 -7.78 9.44
C THR A 120 43.07 -7.56 10.96
N GLY A 121 41.89 -7.64 11.57
CA GLY A 121 41.65 -7.33 12.98
C GLY A 121 41.64 -5.84 13.32
N ARG A 122 41.85 -4.94 12.34
CA ARG A 122 41.93 -3.49 12.55
C ARG A 122 40.89 -2.74 11.74
N TYR A 123 41.12 -2.57 10.44
CA TYR A 123 40.25 -1.80 9.56
C TYR A 123 40.26 -2.34 8.12
N GLY A 124 39.13 -2.17 7.44
CA GLY A 124 38.97 -2.37 6.00
C GLY A 124 39.01 -1.04 5.25
N ARG A 125 39.69 -1.03 4.10
CA ARG A 125 39.72 0.10 3.18
C ARG A 125 38.67 -0.08 2.08
N TRP A 126 37.74 0.85 1.98
CA TRP A 126 36.63 0.82 1.02
C TRP A 126 36.77 1.92 -0.01
N THR A 127 36.36 1.63 -1.24
CA THR A 127 36.33 2.58 -2.37
C THR A 127 34.94 2.61 -3.00
N PRO A 128 34.43 3.78 -3.41
CA PRO A 128 33.09 3.90 -3.95
C PRO A 128 32.93 3.20 -5.30
N PRO A 129 31.69 2.85 -5.69
CA PRO A 129 31.40 2.30 -7.01
C PRO A 129 31.65 3.33 -8.13
N GLY A 130 32.10 2.84 -9.30
CA GLY A 130 32.21 3.61 -10.53
C GLY A 130 33.55 4.34 -10.75
N PRO A 131 33.75 4.93 -11.95
CA PRO A 131 35.04 5.53 -12.37
C PRO A 131 35.38 6.83 -11.61
N ALA A 132 34.39 7.48 -10.98
CA ALA A 132 34.57 8.64 -10.12
C ALA A 132 35.25 8.31 -8.78
N GLY A 133 35.46 7.02 -8.46
CA GLY A 133 36.01 6.57 -7.19
C GLY A 133 37.51 6.65 -7.01
N ARG A 134 38.25 7.28 -7.94
CA ARG A 134 39.73 7.23 -7.94
C ARG A 134 40.43 8.06 -6.85
N GLY A 135 39.70 8.78 -5.99
CA GLY A 135 40.30 9.59 -4.92
C GLY A 135 39.68 9.44 -3.53
N MET A 136 38.53 8.78 -3.41
CA MET A 136 37.83 8.63 -2.13
C MET A 136 38.09 7.24 -1.56
N SER A 137 38.61 7.18 -0.35
CA SER A 137 38.76 5.93 0.39
C SER A 137 38.23 6.10 1.81
N LEU A 138 37.42 5.14 2.25
CA LEU A 138 36.92 5.06 3.62
C LEU A 138 37.72 4.02 4.38
N LEU A 139 38.06 4.34 5.62
CA LEU A 139 38.57 3.37 6.58
C LEU A 139 37.43 3.01 7.52
N VAL A 140 37.07 1.73 7.56
CA VAL A 140 36.02 1.24 8.44
C VAL A 140 36.64 0.21 9.39
N PRO A 141 36.53 0.39 10.71
CA PRO A 141 37.08 -0.58 11.66
C PRO A 141 36.41 -1.95 11.48
N GLU A 142 37.12 -3.04 11.76
CA GLU A 142 36.54 -4.39 11.64
C GLU A 142 35.54 -4.69 12.76
N ASN A 143 35.75 -4.10 13.94
CA ASN A 143 34.88 -4.22 15.10
C ASN A 143 35.05 -2.98 16.01
N ARG A 144 34.13 -2.81 16.97
CA ARG A 144 34.19 -1.71 17.95
C ARG A 144 35.30 -1.84 18.99
N ALA A 145 35.90 -3.02 19.16
CA ALA A 145 36.99 -3.22 20.12
C ALA A 145 38.33 -2.66 19.60
N PHE A 146 38.41 -2.25 18.34
CA PHE A 146 39.58 -1.59 17.78
C PHE A 146 39.78 -0.19 18.39
N PRO A 147 41.01 0.19 18.81
CA PRO A 147 41.31 1.55 19.24
C PRO A 147 40.92 2.57 18.15
N ASP A 148 40.43 3.74 18.55
CA ASP A 148 40.01 4.81 17.63
C ASP A 148 38.84 4.44 16.70
N SER A 149 38.03 3.43 17.09
CA SER A 149 36.85 3.01 16.31
C SER A 149 35.89 4.16 16.03
N ASP A 150 35.56 4.96 17.05
CA ASP A 150 34.63 6.07 16.95
C ASP A 150 35.15 7.19 16.03
N ASP A 151 36.46 7.46 16.07
CA ASP A 151 37.11 8.44 15.20
C ASP A 151 37.07 7.98 13.73
N LEU A 152 37.43 6.72 13.47
CA LEU A 152 37.36 6.15 12.11
C LEU A 152 35.93 6.12 11.55
N LEU A 153 34.95 5.78 12.39
CA LEU A 153 33.54 5.83 12.02
C LEU A 153 33.10 7.29 11.73
N GLY A 154 33.49 8.24 12.57
CA GLY A 154 33.21 9.67 12.37
C GLY A 154 33.78 10.22 11.07
N GLU A 155 35.04 9.89 10.76
CA GLU A 155 35.67 10.22 9.50
C GLU A 155 34.95 9.58 8.30
N ALA A 156 34.59 8.30 8.41
CA ALA A 156 33.90 7.59 7.35
C ALA A 156 32.50 8.16 7.06
N LEU A 157 31.72 8.47 8.09
CA LEU A 157 30.39 9.08 7.98
C LEU A 157 30.48 10.50 7.41
N THR A 158 31.46 11.27 7.84
CA THR A 158 31.73 12.61 7.30
C THR A 158 32.07 12.52 5.81
N ALA A 159 32.96 11.59 5.43
CA ALA A 159 33.33 11.38 4.04
C ALA A 159 32.14 10.92 3.19
N LEU A 160 31.29 10.02 3.69
CA LEU A 160 30.04 9.63 3.03
C LEU A 160 29.09 10.82 2.85
N SER A 161 28.90 11.66 3.87
CA SER A 161 27.99 12.82 3.79
C SER A 161 28.43 13.87 2.78
N ARG A 162 29.75 14.03 2.60
CA ARG A 162 30.34 14.94 1.61
C ARG A 162 30.42 14.32 0.22
N SER A 163 30.15 13.03 0.09
CA SER A 163 30.14 12.34 -1.19
C SER A 163 28.94 12.79 -2.02
N GLY A 164 29.19 13.14 -3.29
CA GLY A 164 28.13 13.34 -4.28
C GLY A 164 27.49 12.04 -4.79
N SER A 165 27.96 10.87 -4.32
CA SER A 165 27.52 9.57 -4.83
C SER A 165 26.13 9.19 -4.29
N PRO A 166 25.18 8.76 -5.16
CA PRO A 166 23.92 8.17 -4.71
C PRO A 166 24.09 7.00 -3.75
N ALA A 167 25.08 6.14 -4.01
CA ALA A 167 25.39 5.00 -3.15
C ALA A 167 25.86 5.41 -1.74
N ALA A 168 26.47 6.58 -1.57
CA ALA A 168 26.83 7.08 -0.25
C ALA A 168 25.59 7.54 0.53
N ARG A 169 24.65 8.18 -0.16
CA ARG A 169 23.38 8.63 0.43
C ARG A 169 22.52 7.46 0.86
N ASP A 170 22.40 6.43 0.02
CA ASP A 170 21.64 5.23 0.33
C ASP A 170 22.19 4.50 1.58
N VAL A 171 23.53 4.43 1.73
CA VAL A 171 24.18 3.90 2.95
C VAL A 171 23.82 4.74 4.18
N LEU A 172 23.88 6.08 4.08
CA LEU A 172 23.54 6.96 5.21
C LEU A 172 22.06 6.86 5.60
N VAL A 173 21.15 6.74 4.63
CA VAL A 173 19.72 6.54 4.88
C VAL A 173 19.50 5.22 5.62
N ALA A 174 20.08 4.11 5.14
CA ALA A 174 19.94 2.80 5.77
C ALA A 174 20.57 2.70 7.17
N LEU A 175 21.59 3.52 7.47
CA LEU A 175 22.16 3.63 8.81
C LEU A 175 21.29 4.48 9.74
N THR A 176 20.73 5.57 9.24
CA THR A 176 19.92 6.51 10.04
C THR A 176 18.56 5.91 10.37
N VAL A 177 17.97 5.18 9.42
CA VAL A 177 16.74 4.41 9.59
C VAL A 177 17.03 2.95 9.27
N PRO A 178 17.20 2.07 10.28
CA PRO A 178 17.30 0.64 10.04
C PRO A 178 16.09 0.16 9.23
N SER A 179 16.34 -0.24 7.98
CA SER A 179 15.30 -0.50 6.98
C SER A 179 15.58 -1.76 6.19
N ASP A 180 14.53 -2.50 5.88
CA ASP A 180 14.55 -3.52 4.83
C ASP A 180 14.50 -2.80 3.48
N GLU A 181 15.39 -3.18 2.56
CA GLU A 181 15.52 -2.54 1.26
C GLU A 181 14.76 -3.34 0.20
N ILE A 182 13.93 -2.67 -0.58
CA ILE A 182 13.26 -3.27 -1.74
C ILE A 182 13.80 -2.61 -2.98
N HIS A 183 14.34 -3.42 -3.87
CA HIS A 183 14.97 -2.97 -5.10
C HIS A 183 14.16 -3.41 -6.31
N TRP A 184 13.91 -2.48 -7.22
CA TRP A 184 13.30 -2.75 -8.51
C TRP A 184 14.28 -2.40 -9.62
N TRP A 185 14.33 -3.25 -10.65
CA TRP A 185 15.06 -2.97 -11.87
C TRP A 185 14.16 -3.16 -13.09
N ARG A 186 14.35 -2.29 -14.09
CA ARG A 186 13.72 -2.40 -15.42
C ARG A 186 14.80 -2.33 -16.49
N ASP A 187 14.82 -3.33 -17.34
CA ASP A 187 15.67 -3.37 -18.51
C ASP A 187 14.94 -2.70 -19.67
N VAL A 188 15.17 -1.39 -19.78
CA VAL A 188 14.60 -0.50 -20.79
C VAL A 188 15.71 0.16 -21.61
N PRO A 189 15.45 0.48 -22.90
CA PRO A 189 16.39 1.24 -23.71
C PRO A 189 16.80 2.54 -23.02
N THR A 190 18.10 2.79 -22.98
CA THR A 190 18.67 3.94 -22.29
C THR A 190 18.72 5.14 -23.23
N GLY A 191 18.26 6.31 -22.77
CA GLY A 191 18.38 7.56 -23.54
C GLY A 191 19.81 8.09 -23.58
N PRO A 192 20.05 9.22 -24.29
CA PRO A 192 21.35 9.86 -24.35
C PRO A 192 21.96 10.05 -22.95
N LEU A 193 23.26 9.77 -22.79
CA LEU A 193 23.98 9.93 -21.53
C LEU A 193 23.39 9.19 -20.32
N GLY A 194 22.64 8.10 -20.53
CA GLY A 194 22.11 7.32 -19.40
C GLY A 194 20.76 7.82 -18.88
N THR A 195 20.14 8.82 -19.51
CA THR A 195 18.87 9.40 -19.03
C THR A 195 17.69 8.48 -19.35
N ALA A 196 16.73 8.38 -18.43
CA ALA A 196 15.42 7.82 -18.72
C ALA A 196 14.45 8.91 -19.19
N SER A 197 13.47 8.52 -19.99
CA SER A 197 12.33 9.39 -20.29
C SER A 197 11.45 9.55 -19.05
N TRP A 198 10.71 10.66 -18.98
CA TRP A 198 9.80 10.92 -17.86
C TRP A 198 8.78 9.78 -17.64
N GLY A 199 8.20 9.26 -18.71
CA GLY A 199 7.24 8.16 -18.62
C GLY A 199 7.83 6.87 -18.06
N VAL A 200 9.11 6.57 -18.36
CA VAL A 200 9.80 5.39 -17.81
C VAL A 200 10.03 5.53 -16.31
N GLU A 201 10.47 6.71 -15.87
CA GLU A 201 10.67 7.06 -14.46
C GLU A 201 9.35 6.97 -13.67
N ASP A 202 8.29 7.61 -14.18
CA ASP A 202 6.98 7.64 -13.53
C ASP A 202 6.37 6.23 -13.44
N GLN A 203 6.48 5.44 -14.51
CA GLN A 203 5.99 4.07 -14.51
C GLN A 203 6.73 3.19 -13.50
N LEU A 204 8.05 3.32 -13.36
CA LEU A 204 8.82 2.56 -12.35
C LEU A 204 8.36 2.93 -10.92
N ARG A 205 8.24 4.23 -10.63
CA ARG A 205 7.80 4.71 -9.32
C ARG A 205 6.37 4.29 -9.00
N SER A 206 5.47 4.39 -9.98
CA SER A 206 4.08 3.98 -9.85
C SER A 206 3.94 2.47 -9.63
N ALA A 207 4.64 1.64 -10.40
CA ALA A 207 4.63 0.19 -10.24
C ALA A 207 5.20 -0.24 -8.88
N ALA A 208 6.31 0.36 -8.45
CA ALA A 208 6.90 0.10 -7.13
C ALA A 208 5.94 0.48 -5.99
N ARG A 209 5.31 1.65 -6.06
CA ARG A 209 4.31 2.08 -5.07
C ARG A 209 3.09 1.15 -5.03
N GLN A 210 2.59 0.73 -6.19
CA GLN A 210 1.48 -0.22 -6.28
C GLN A 210 1.84 -1.57 -5.68
N MET A 211 3.07 -2.05 -5.90
CA MET A 211 3.57 -3.30 -5.33
C MET A 211 3.69 -3.23 -3.80
N LEU A 212 4.21 -2.13 -3.26
CA LEU A 212 4.25 -1.88 -1.81
C LEU A 212 2.84 -1.83 -1.22
N LEU A 213 1.89 -1.18 -1.90
CA LEU A 213 0.50 -1.13 -1.47
C LEU A 213 -0.16 -2.51 -1.48
N ALA A 214 0.08 -3.31 -2.52
CA ALA A 214 -0.42 -4.69 -2.61
C ALA A 214 0.12 -5.57 -1.47
N ALA A 215 1.42 -5.44 -1.15
CA ALA A 215 2.02 -6.12 -0.01
C ALA A 215 1.40 -5.65 1.32
N ALA A 216 1.19 -4.35 1.50
CA ALA A 216 0.54 -3.79 2.67
C ALA A 216 -0.89 -4.34 2.84
N LEU A 217 -1.67 -4.43 1.76
CA LEU A 217 -3.00 -5.05 1.76
C LEU A 217 -2.96 -6.52 2.19
N ALA A 218 -1.98 -7.27 1.68
CA ALA A 218 -1.79 -8.68 2.02
C ALA A 218 -1.29 -8.93 3.45
N THR A 219 -0.89 -7.88 4.19
CA THR A 219 -0.69 -7.98 5.65
C THR A 219 -2.01 -7.91 6.44
N ARG A 220 -3.09 -7.41 5.81
CA ARG A 220 -4.39 -7.16 6.48
C ARG A 220 -5.36 -8.32 6.34
N ALA A 221 -5.36 -8.99 5.20
CA ALA A 221 -6.21 -10.14 4.93
C ALA A 221 -5.57 -11.09 3.92
N ARG A 222 -6.05 -12.33 3.87
CA ARG A 222 -5.73 -13.30 2.82
C ARG A 222 -6.82 -13.21 1.75
N ALA A 223 -6.55 -12.53 0.66
CA ALA A 223 -7.50 -12.41 -0.44
C ALA A 223 -6.78 -12.28 -1.78
N GLY A 224 -7.31 -12.95 -2.81
CA GLY A 224 -6.86 -12.77 -4.18
C GLY A 224 -7.20 -11.39 -4.75
N TYR A 225 -8.11 -10.64 -4.13
CA TYR A 225 -8.46 -9.28 -4.53
C TYR A 225 -8.89 -8.47 -3.31
N TYR A 226 -8.47 -7.21 -3.21
CA TYR A 226 -8.82 -6.32 -2.09
C TYR A 226 -9.77 -5.20 -2.52
N GLY A 227 -9.59 -4.65 -3.72
CA GLY A 227 -10.33 -3.50 -4.21
C GLY A 227 -10.14 -2.27 -3.33
N ALA A 228 -11.23 -1.78 -2.75
CA ALA A 228 -11.19 -0.66 -1.83
C ALA A 228 -10.93 -1.07 -0.37
N ARG A 229 -11.01 -2.38 -0.04
CA ARG A 229 -10.82 -2.88 1.34
C ARG A 229 -9.41 -2.61 1.82
N HIS A 230 -9.29 -2.14 3.06
CA HIS A 230 -8.05 -1.88 3.77
C HIS A 230 -7.13 -0.87 3.07
N ARG A 231 -7.59 -0.14 2.06
CA ARG A 231 -6.74 0.73 1.24
C ARG A 231 -6.15 1.89 2.03
N LEU A 232 -6.95 2.53 2.89
CA LEU A 232 -6.50 3.60 3.77
C LEU A 232 -5.43 3.13 4.78
N PRO A 233 -5.68 2.09 5.60
CA PRO A 233 -4.66 1.61 6.54
C PRO A 233 -3.45 0.96 5.85
N ALA A 234 -3.57 0.49 4.60
CA ALA A 234 -2.44 0.01 3.80
C ALA A 234 -1.60 1.18 3.24
N ALA A 235 -2.25 2.26 2.78
CA ALA A 235 -1.55 3.46 2.33
C ALA A 235 -0.77 4.13 3.48
N ALA A 236 -1.35 4.20 4.68
CA ALA A 236 -0.67 4.72 5.87
C ALA A 236 0.60 3.94 6.25
N CYS A 237 0.68 2.65 5.92
CA CYS A 237 1.92 1.87 6.11
C CYS A 237 3.08 2.36 5.24
N LEU A 238 2.80 3.13 4.18
CA LEU A 238 3.81 3.67 3.28
C LEU A 238 4.33 5.05 3.70
N ASP A 239 3.71 5.72 4.68
CA ASP A 239 4.06 7.09 5.07
C ASP A 239 5.50 7.21 5.60
N GLY A 240 6.04 6.13 6.19
CA GLY A 240 7.42 6.05 6.67
C GLY A 240 8.43 5.51 5.65
N VAL A 241 7.99 5.08 4.47
CA VAL A 241 8.88 4.48 3.46
C VAL A 241 9.66 5.57 2.75
N LEU A 242 10.99 5.46 2.79
CA LEU A 242 11.89 6.39 2.10
C LEU A 242 12.27 5.82 0.73
N VAL A 243 12.52 6.68 -0.25
CA VAL A 243 12.89 6.26 -1.60
C VAL A 243 14.25 6.84 -1.97
N GLY A 244 15.19 5.96 -2.31
CA GLY A 244 16.54 6.32 -2.73
C GLY A 244 16.55 7.08 -4.07
N ALA A 245 17.57 7.91 -4.24
CA ALA A 245 17.77 8.67 -5.47
C ALA A 245 18.55 7.81 -6.47
N ALA A 246 17.86 7.07 -7.33
CA ALA A 246 18.51 6.33 -8.40
C ALA A 246 18.52 7.13 -9.71
N PRO A 247 19.68 7.33 -10.36
CA PRO A 247 19.73 7.98 -11.66
C PRO A 247 19.24 7.05 -12.78
N GLY A 248 18.46 7.58 -13.72
CA GLY A 248 18.23 6.96 -15.02
C GLY A 248 17.09 5.93 -15.11
N GLY A 249 16.09 5.98 -14.22
CA GLY A 249 14.78 5.32 -14.37
C GLY A 249 14.76 3.80 -14.51
N ARG A 250 15.91 3.16 -14.29
CA ARG A 250 16.12 1.72 -14.44
C ARG A 250 16.24 0.99 -13.11
N ARG A 251 16.51 1.71 -12.02
CA ARG A 251 16.59 1.16 -10.67
C ARG A 251 15.80 2.06 -9.73
N LEU A 252 15.15 1.46 -8.75
CA LEU A 252 14.57 2.18 -7.61
C LEU A 252 14.86 1.38 -6.35
N THR A 253 15.17 2.07 -5.26
CA THR A 253 15.30 1.45 -3.93
C THR A 253 14.31 2.13 -3.00
N ALA A 254 13.51 1.34 -2.28
CA ALA A 254 12.73 1.81 -1.15
C ALA A 254 13.34 1.26 0.14
N PHE A 255 13.43 2.12 1.15
CA PHE A 255 13.83 1.78 2.50
C PHE A 255 12.56 1.69 3.34
N VAL A 256 12.19 0.47 3.69
CA VAL A 256 11.03 0.17 4.54
C VAL A 256 11.53 0.07 5.98
N PRO A 257 11.21 1.03 6.87
CA PRO A 257 11.69 0.99 8.24
C PRO A 257 11.29 -0.32 8.93
N VAL A 258 12.24 -0.93 9.64
CA VAL A 258 11.98 -2.18 10.38
C VAL A 258 10.84 -1.98 11.38
N ALA A 259 10.82 -0.82 12.04
CA ALA A 259 9.74 -0.41 12.91
C ALA A 259 8.45 -0.20 12.11
N GLY A 260 7.48 -1.11 12.29
CA GLY A 260 6.16 -1.04 11.66
C GLY A 260 6.08 -1.48 10.20
N GLY A 261 7.18 -1.37 9.43
CA GLY A 261 7.21 -1.71 8.00
C GLY A 261 7.64 -3.15 7.68
N ARG A 262 8.33 -3.84 8.59
CA ARG A 262 8.90 -5.17 8.33
C ARG A 262 7.88 -6.26 7.90
N PRO A 263 6.66 -6.33 8.44
CA PRO A 263 5.65 -7.28 7.95
C PRO A 263 5.29 -7.08 6.47
N LEU A 264 5.34 -5.84 5.97
CA LEU A 264 5.10 -5.52 4.56
C LEU A 264 6.22 -6.07 3.69
N ALA A 265 7.48 -5.82 4.06
CA ALA A 265 8.65 -6.32 3.32
C ALA A 265 8.66 -7.87 3.27
N LEU A 266 8.37 -8.52 4.40
CA LEU A 266 8.23 -9.98 4.47
C LEU A 266 7.10 -10.50 3.58
N ARG A 267 5.93 -9.86 3.62
CA ARG A 267 4.78 -10.25 2.80
C ARG A 267 5.07 -10.08 1.31
N LEU A 268 5.75 -9.00 0.93
CA LEU A 268 6.17 -8.78 -0.45
C LEU A 268 7.13 -9.87 -0.91
N HIS A 269 8.15 -10.18 -0.12
CA HIS A 269 9.11 -11.26 -0.41
C HIS A 269 8.38 -12.58 -0.70
N GLN A 270 7.52 -13.01 0.23
CA GLN A 270 6.76 -14.26 0.08
C GLN A 270 5.86 -14.25 -1.16
N ALA A 271 5.17 -13.14 -1.43
CA ALA A 271 4.28 -13.04 -2.58
C ALA A 271 5.03 -13.04 -3.92
N LEU A 272 6.24 -12.44 -3.99
CA LEU A 272 7.05 -12.45 -5.20
C LEU A 272 7.52 -13.86 -5.57
N TYR A 273 8.02 -14.62 -4.60
CA TYR A 273 8.43 -16.02 -4.82
C TYR A 273 7.24 -16.89 -5.21
N ALA A 274 6.12 -16.79 -4.50
CA ALA A 274 4.92 -17.56 -4.83
C ALA A 274 4.35 -17.19 -6.22
N ALA A 275 4.41 -15.92 -6.61
CA ALA A 275 4.02 -15.50 -7.96
C ALA A 275 4.94 -16.10 -9.02
N ARG A 276 6.26 -16.10 -8.81
CA ARG A 276 7.23 -16.71 -9.72
C ARG A 276 7.00 -18.20 -9.88
N GLU A 277 6.87 -18.92 -8.77
CA GLU A 277 6.56 -20.35 -8.74
C GLU A 277 5.25 -20.67 -9.46
N ALA A 278 4.20 -19.87 -9.24
CA ALA A 278 2.91 -20.07 -9.89
C ALA A 278 2.96 -19.83 -11.41
N ILE A 279 3.74 -18.86 -11.88
CA ILE A 279 3.94 -18.66 -13.32
C ILE A 279 4.73 -19.82 -13.93
N ASP A 280 5.77 -20.29 -13.25
CA ASP A 280 6.59 -21.39 -13.74
C ASP A 280 5.82 -22.71 -13.77
N TYR A 281 4.95 -22.93 -12.77
CA TYR A 281 3.97 -24.01 -12.77
C TYR A 281 3.04 -23.92 -13.98
N GLN A 282 2.42 -22.75 -14.21
CA GLN A 282 1.51 -22.56 -15.35
C GLN A 282 2.20 -22.82 -16.68
N ARG A 283 3.46 -22.42 -16.83
CA ARG A 283 4.25 -22.70 -18.05
C ARG A 283 4.51 -24.19 -18.24
N ALA A 284 4.75 -24.92 -17.15
CA ALA A 284 5.04 -26.34 -17.20
C ALA A 284 3.78 -27.20 -17.43
N THR A 285 2.64 -26.80 -16.88
CA THR A 285 1.43 -27.65 -16.83
C THR A 285 0.24 -27.10 -17.61
N GLY A 286 0.23 -25.80 -17.92
CA GLY A 286 -0.93 -25.06 -18.42
C GLY A 286 -1.98 -24.73 -17.34
N GLY A 287 -1.78 -25.22 -16.10
CA GLY A 287 -2.73 -25.08 -14.99
C GLY A 287 -2.55 -23.79 -14.19
N MET A 288 -3.64 -23.31 -13.59
CA MET A 288 -3.68 -22.09 -12.77
C MET A 288 -3.77 -22.37 -11.26
N GLU A 289 -3.79 -23.63 -10.85
CA GLU A 289 -4.03 -24.07 -9.46
C GLU A 289 -2.98 -23.53 -8.49
N ALA A 290 -1.74 -23.34 -8.95
CA ALA A 290 -0.67 -22.75 -8.13
C ALA A 290 -1.00 -21.30 -7.70
N PHE A 291 -1.76 -20.55 -8.50
CA PHE A 291 -2.19 -19.20 -8.13
C PHE A 291 -3.23 -19.18 -7.00
N ASP A 292 -3.99 -20.26 -6.81
CA ASP A 292 -4.96 -20.35 -5.71
C ASP A 292 -4.21 -20.47 -4.37
N GLY A 293 -3.17 -21.31 -4.32
CA GLY A 293 -2.28 -21.42 -3.15
C GLY A 293 -1.43 -20.16 -2.91
N ALA A 294 -1.05 -19.46 -3.98
CA ALA A 294 -0.23 -18.25 -3.87
C ALA A 294 -0.92 -17.08 -3.14
N VAL A 295 -2.26 -17.09 -3.03
CA VAL A 295 -3.02 -16.12 -2.22
C VAL A 295 -2.59 -16.18 -0.74
N GLU A 296 -2.27 -17.37 -0.23
CA GLU A 296 -1.77 -17.55 1.14
C GLU A 296 -0.35 -16.99 1.35
N ALA A 297 0.42 -16.79 0.28
CA ALA A 297 1.69 -16.08 0.35
C ALA A 297 1.50 -14.56 0.25
N GLY A 298 0.38 -14.09 -0.33
CA GLY A 298 0.04 -12.68 -0.51
C GLY A 298 -0.16 -12.25 -1.96
N VAL A 299 -0.18 -13.20 -2.91
CA VAL A 299 -0.47 -12.89 -4.31
C VAL A 299 -1.92 -12.45 -4.46
N SER A 300 -2.13 -11.39 -5.22
CA SER A 300 -3.44 -10.77 -5.42
C SER A 300 -3.49 -10.07 -6.77
N HIS A 301 -4.70 -9.69 -7.17
CA HIS A 301 -4.97 -8.88 -8.34
C HIS A 301 -4.12 -7.60 -8.35
N GLU A 302 -4.07 -6.89 -7.22
CA GLU A 302 -3.27 -5.67 -7.07
C GLU A 302 -1.77 -5.92 -7.28
N LEU A 303 -1.25 -7.04 -6.79
CA LEU A 303 0.15 -7.42 -7.03
C LEU A 303 0.39 -7.80 -8.49
N THR A 304 -0.51 -8.58 -9.11
CA THR A 304 -0.39 -8.96 -10.52
C THR A 304 -0.43 -7.74 -11.44
N GLU A 305 -1.28 -6.74 -11.15
CA GLU A 305 -1.32 -5.48 -11.89
C GLU A 305 -0.03 -4.67 -11.71
N ALA A 306 0.51 -4.62 -10.48
CA ALA A 306 1.79 -3.95 -10.22
C ALA A 306 2.96 -4.62 -10.98
N LEU A 307 2.99 -5.96 -11.03
CA LEU A 307 3.96 -6.73 -11.81
C LEU A 307 3.81 -6.50 -13.31
N VAL A 308 2.58 -6.52 -13.83
CA VAL A 308 2.28 -6.18 -15.23
C VAL A 308 2.74 -4.77 -15.56
N ALA A 309 2.50 -3.79 -14.67
CA ALA A 309 2.95 -2.42 -14.84
C ALA A 309 4.48 -2.29 -14.84
N LEU A 310 5.17 -3.06 -14.00
CA LEU A 310 6.63 -3.10 -13.92
C LEU A 310 7.26 -3.67 -15.21
N VAL A 311 6.71 -4.77 -15.72
CA VAL A 311 7.26 -5.53 -16.87
C VAL A 311 6.89 -4.92 -18.22
N ARG A 312 5.72 -4.28 -18.33
CA ARG A 312 5.24 -3.70 -19.60
C ARG A 312 6.26 -2.73 -20.20
N GLY A 313 6.64 -2.96 -21.46
CA GLY A 313 7.58 -2.10 -22.19
C GLY A 313 9.05 -2.28 -21.80
N THR A 314 9.40 -3.41 -21.16
CA THR A 314 10.78 -3.77 -20.78
C THR A 314 11.22 -5.05 -21.49
N GLU A 315 12.52 -5.35 -21.53
CA GLU A 315 13.05 -6.67 -21.91
C GLU A 315 13.04 -7.64 -20.72
N GLY A 316 13.05 -7.10 -19.50
CA GLY A 316 12.99 -7.82 -18.25
C GLY A 316 12.84 -6.85 -17.08
N ALA A 317 12.31 -7.35 -15.98
CA ALA A 317 12.25 -6.64 -14.72
C ALA A 317 12.67 -7.56 -13.58
N ARG A 318 13.27 -6.98 -12.55
CA ARG A 318 13.74 -7.72 -11.37
C ARG A 318 13.28 -7.03 -10.11
N VAL A 319 12.99 -7.84 -9.08
CA VAL A 319 12.64 -7.34 -7.74
C VAL A 319 13.42 -8.12 -6.70
N ALA A 320 14.05 -7.42 -5.76
CA ALA A 320 14.75 -8.04 -4.64
C ALA A 320 14.34 -7.41 -3.31
N VAL A 321 14.36 -8.21 -2.25
CA VAL A 321 14.17 -7.76 -0.88
C VAL A 321 15.42 -8.10 -0.08
N ASP A 322 15.96 -7.10 0.59
CA ASP A 322 17.25 -7.11 1.24
C ASP A 322 17.07 -6.71 2.71
N TRP A 323 17.17 -7.66 3.64
CA TRP A 323 16.86 -7.40 5.05
C TRP A 323 17.83 -6.40 5.69
N ALA A 324 17.33 -5.60 6.62
CA ALA A 324 18.13 -4.68 7.42
C ALA A 324 19.23 -5.44 8.17
N PRO A 325 20.54 -5.16 7.93
CA PRO A 325 21.62 -5.93 8.56
C PRO A 325 21.58 -5.89 10.09
N ALA A 326 21.18 -4.76 10.67
CA ALA A 326 21.08 -4.58 12.12
C ALA A 326 19.93 -5.38 12.76
N ALA A 327 18.89 -5.73 12.00
CA ALA A 327 17.73 -6.48 12.50
C ALA A 327 17.75 -7.96 12.09
N GLY A 328 18.72 -8.40 11.29
CA GLY A 328 18.84 -9.78 10.79
C GLY A 328 17.74 -10.17 9.81
N VAL A 329 17.53 -11.47 9.63
CA VAL A 329 16.46 -12.04 8.76
C VAL A 329 15.19 -12.24 9.61
N PRO A 330 13.99 -11.83 9.14
CA PRO A 330 12.75 -12.06 9.88
C PRO A 330 12.36 -13.55 9.92
N GLU A 331 11.54 -13.93 10.91
CA GLU A 331 10.94 -15.26 10.96
C GLU A 331 10.08 -15.52 9.70
N GLY A 332 10.25 -16.69 9.09
CA GLY A 332 9.60 -17.02 7.81
C GLY A 332 10.17 -16.27 6.60
N GLY A 333 11.22 -15.47 6.79
CA GLY A 333 12.07 -14.94 5.72
C GLY A 333 13.23 -15.89 5.41
N THR A 334 13.74 -15.80 4.20
CA THR A 334 14.97 -16.48 3.78
C THR A 334 16.08 -15.45 3.66
N ALA A 335 17.34 -15.89 3.71
CA ALA A 335 18.46 -15.00 3.37
C ALA A 335 18.22 -14.36 1.98
N PRO A 336 18.69 -13.11 1.75
CA PRO A 336 18.54 -12.47 0.45
C PRO A 336 19.07 -13.40 -0.64
N ALA A 337 18.18 -13.77 -1.56
CA ALA A 337 18.48 -14.64 -2.69
C ALA A 337 18.54 -13.81 -3.98
N GLU A 338 18.78 -14.47 -5.11
CA GLU A 338 18.81 -13.78 -6.40
C GLU A 338 17.50 -13.01 -6.64
N PRO A 339 17.57 -11.81 -7.24
CA PRO A 339 16.38 -11.04 -7.57
C PRO A 339 15.37 -11.87 -8.35
N VAL A 340 14.09 -11.79 -7.97
CA VAL A 340 13.02 -12.47 -8.69
C VAL A 340 12.84 -11.79 -10.04
N GLU A 341 13.01 -12.57 -11.12
CA GLU A 341 12.94 -12.07 -12.48
C GLU A 341 11.55 -12.25 -13.08
N PHE A 342 11.11 -11.25 -13.84
CA PHE A 342 9.90 -11.28 -14.64
C PHE A 342 10.20 -10.78 -16.05
N SER A 343 9.68 -11.48 -17.06
CA SER A 343 9.88 -11.16 -18.47
C SER A 343 8.56 -10.84 -19.17
N PRO A 344 8.59 -10.20 -20.35
CA PRO A 344 7.38 -9.95 -21.14
C PRO A 344 6.55 -11.21 -21.44
N GLY A 345 7.17 -12.39 -21.46
CA GLY A 345 6.49 -13.67 -21.62
C GLY A 345 5.63 -14.08 -20.42
N ASP A 346 5.78 -13.43 -19.25
CA ASP A 346 4.93 -13.66 -18.07
C ASP A 346 3.60 -12.88 -18.15
N LEU A 347 3.53 -11.84 -18.99
CA LEU A 347 2.41 -10.90 -19.00
C LEU A 347 1.03 -11.55 -19.28
N PRO A 348 0.88 -12.52 -20.20
CA PRO A 348 -0.42 -13.17 -20.41
C PRO A 348 -0.92 -13.89 -19.14
N VAL A 349 -0.03 -14.64 -18.48
CA VAL A 349 -0.33 -15.44 -17.29
C VAL A 349 -0.69 -14.53 -16.11
N LEU A 350 0.08 -13.46 -15.90
CA LEU A 350 -0.20 -12.48 -14.85
C LEU A 350 -1.56 -11.81 -15.03
N ARG A 351 -1.93 -11.44 -16.27
CA ARG A 351 -3.26 -10.87 -16.56
C ARG A 351 -4.39 -11.87 -16.35
N GLU A 352 -4.18 -13.13 -16.74
CA GLU A 352 -5.15 -14.19 -16.51
C GLU A 352 -5.37 -14.45 -15.02
N ALA A 353 -4.29 -14.55 -14.23
CA ALA A 353 -4.35 -14.66 -12.78
C ALA A 353 -5.10 -13.48 -12.15
N GLY A 354 -4.75 -12.25 -12.53
CA GLY A 354 -5.43 -11.05 -12.08
C GLY A 354 -6.94 -11.06 -12.39
N ALA A 355 -7.32 -11.51 -13.60
CA ALA A 355 -8.73 -11.64 -13.98
C ALA A 355 -9.44 -12.78 -13.24
N ARG A 356 -8.75 -13.88 -12.94
CA ARG A 356 -9.27 -15.01 -12.15
C ARG A 356 -9.60 -14.55 -10.73
N TYR A 357 -8.67 -13.87 -10.07
CA TYR A 357 -8.90 -13.34 -8.71
C TYR A 357 -10.09 -12.40 -8.62
N LEU A 358 -10.33 -11.58 -9.65
CA LEU A 358 -11.53 -10.74 -9.72
C LEU A 358 -12.82 -11.55 -9.88
N ARG A 359 -12.80 -12.61 -10.72
CA ARG A 359 -13.98 -13.46 -10.95
C ARG A 359 -14.33 -14.32 -9.74
N GLU A 360 -13.32 -14.73 -8.99
CA GLU A 360 -13.44 -15.62 -7.82
C GLU A 360 -13.55 -14.86 -6.50
N GLU A 361 -13.70 -13.53 -6.55
CA GLU A 361 -13.90 -12.73 -5.34
C GLU A 361 -15.06 -13.31 -4.51
N PRO A 362 -14.80 -13.75 -3.27
CA PRO A 362 -15.83 -14.38 -2.46
C PRO A 362 -16.93 -13.39 -2.12
N SER A 363 -18.17 -13.87 -2.18
CA SER A 363 -19.35 -13.16 -1.68
C SER A 363 -19.27 -13.06 -0.15
N ILE A 364 -19.14 -11.86 0.43
CA ILE A 364 -18.93 -11.68 1.89
C ILE A 364 -20.21 -11.18 2.55
N PRO A 365 -20.68 -11.79 3.66
CA PRO A 365 -21.81 -11.24 4.42
C PRO A 365 -21.43 -9.89 5.05
N VAL A 366 -22.22 -8.86 4.76
CA VAL A 366 -22.00 -7.50 5.26
C VAL A 366 -23.27 -6.93 5.88
N ARG A 367 -23.09 -5.93 6.74
CA ARG A 367 -24.19 -5.09 7.24
C ARG A 367 -23.89 -3.64 6.89
N ILE A 368 -24.53 -3.17 5.84
CA ILE A 368 -24.29 -1.85 5.27
C ILE A 368 -25.24 -0.84 5.93
N THR A 369 -24.70 0.31 6.32
CA THR A 369 -25.48 1.51 6.61
C THR A 369 -25.21 2.51 5.51
N GLY A 370 -26.24 3.11 4.93
CA GLY A 370 -26.04 4.14 3.92
C GLY A 370 -27.31 4.80 3.44
N VAL A 371 -27.15 5.80 2.57
CA VAL A 371 -28.24 6.63 2.06
C VAL A 371 -28.69 6.13 0.70
N VAL A 372 -30.00 6.11 0.50
CA VAL A 372 -30.58 5.80 -0.80
C VAL A 372 -30.36 6.98 -1.73
N VAL A 373 -29.64 6.76 -2.84
CA VAL A 373 -29.33 7.81 -3.83
C VAL A 373 -30.12 7.65 -5.13
N ARG A 374 -30.60 6.43 -5.42
CA ARG A 374 -31.43 6.18 -6.59
C ARG A 374 -32.32 4.97 -6.36
N MET A 375 -33.56 5.07 -6.80
CA MET A 375 -34.51 3.96 -6.80
C MET A 375 -35.10 3.81 -8.19
N ARG A 376 -35.31 2.56 -8.63
CA ARG A 376 -35.97 2.26 -9.90
C ARG A 376 -36.81 1.01 -9.74
N ARG A 377 -38.08 1.10 -10.13
CA ARG A 377 -39.00 -0.04 -10.28
C ARG A 377 -39.67 0.03 -11.65
N SER A 378 -39.87 -1.13 -12.27
CA SER A 378 -40.43 -1.24 -13.62
C SER A 378 -41.96 -1.19 -13.62
N ALA A 379 -42.58 -1.66 -12.53
CA ALA A 379 -44.03 -1.70 -12.33
C ALA A 379 -44.41 -1.07 -10.99
N GLY A 380 -45.71 -0.80 -10.78
CA GLY A 380 -46.21 -0.22 -9.53
C GLY A 380 -46.11 -1.14 -8.30
N ARG A 381 -45.89 -2.44 -8.51
CA ARG A 381 -45.72 -3.49 -7.49
C ARG A 381 -44.58 -4.44 -7.86
N GLY A 382 -44.15 -5.26 -6.90
CA GLY A 382 -43.04 -6.20 -7.05
C GLY A 382 -41.67 -5.62 -6.73
N GLU A 383 -40.63 -6.36 -7.11
CA GLU A 383 -39.25 -6.04 -6.79
C GLU A 383 -38.79 -4.71 -7.40
N GLY A 384 -37.91 -4.02 -6.68
CA GLY A 384 -37.31 -2.78 -7.12
C GLY A 384 -35.82 -2.76 -6.89
N THR A 385 -35.11 -2.04 -7.77
CA THR A 385 -33.67 -1.84 -7.65
C THR A 385 -33.37 -0.55 -6.90
N VAL A 386 -32.43 -0.63 -5.95
CA VAL A 386 -31.98 0.51 -5.15
C VAL A 386 -30.47 0.65 -5.28
N ARG A 387 -30.00 1.88 -5.50
CA ARG A 387 -28.59 2.25 -5.37
C ARG A 387 -28.43 3.00 -4.06
N LEU A 388 -27.52 2.49 -3.25
CA LEU A 388 -27.22 2.98 -1.91
C LEU A 388 -25.79 3.50 -1.91
N ARG A 389 -25.57 4.70 -1.38
CA ARG A 389 -24.25 5.22 -1.08
C ARG A 389 -23.88 4.79 0.33
N VAL A 390 -22.81 4.01 0.46
CA VAL A 390 -22.44 3.41 1.74
C VAL A 390 -21.81 4.47 2.64
N LEU A 391 -22.25 4.48 3.88
CA LEU A 391 -21.68 5.29 4.96
C LEU A 391 -20.78 4.44 5.86
N ALA A 392 -21.21 3.21 6.16
CA ALA A 392 -20.50 2.31 7.05
C ALA A 392 -20.82 0.85 6.76
N GLY A 393 -19.93 -0.05 7.22
CA GLY A 393 -20.14 -1.50 7.18
C GLY A 393 -19.72 -2.21 5.90
N ALA A 394 -19.31 -1.46 4.87
CA ALA A 394 -18.54 -1.96 3.74
C ALA A 394 -17.65 -0.85 3.17
N GLU A 395 -16.41 -1.16 2.81
CA GLU A 395 -15.48 -0.21 2.18
C GLU A 395 -15.73 -0.12 0.67
N VAL A 396 -16.93 0.28 0.27
CA VAL A 396 -17.30 0.48 -1.14
C VAL A 396 -18.18 1.73 -1.25
N PRO A 397 -18.00 2.61 -2.25
CA PRO A 397 -18.70 3.89 -2.28
C PRO A 397 -20.20 3.73 -2.56
N HIS A 398 -20.56 2.80 -3.43
CA HIS A 398 -21.92 2.55 -3.87
C HIS A 398 -22.21 1.07 -3.97
N VAL A 399 -23.43 0.68 -3.63
CA VAL A 399 -23.94 -0.69 -3.77
C VAL A 399 -25.30 -0.68 -4.43
N ARG A 400 -25.53 -1.64 -5.33
CA ARG A 400 -26.84 -1.89 -5.95
C ARG A 400 -27.45 -3.13 -5.32
N MET A 401 -28.74 -3.10 -5.06
CA MET A 401 -29.47 -4.26 -4.57
C MET A 401 -30.85 -4.33 -5.19
N THR A 402 -31.39 -5.54 -5.26
CA THR A 402 -32.79 -5.78 -5.55
C THR A 402 -33.48 -6.01 -4.21
N LEU A 403 -34.56 -5.29 -3.97
CA LEU A 403 -35.38 -5.42 -2.77
C LEU A 403 -36.75 -5.95 -3.16
N ASP A 404 -37.34 -6.75 -2.27
CA ASP A 404 -38.76 -7.10 -2.34
C ASP A 404 -39.65 -5.85 -2.19
N GLU A 405 -40.96 -6.01 -2.40
CA GLU A 405 -41.92 -4.91 -2.39
C GLU A 405 -42.00 -4.16 -1.04
N GLU A 406 -41.89 -4.86 0.08
CA GLU A 406 -41.95 -4.27 1.42
C GLU A 406 -40.66 -3.50 1.73
N SER A 407 -39.53 -4.16 1.54
CA SER A 407 -38.20 -3.59 1.71
C SER A 407 -37.98 -2.37 0.83
N TYR A 408 -38.48 -2.38 -0.41
CA TYR A 408 -38.43 -1.25 -1.32
C TYR A 408 -39.26 -0.05 -0.83
N ARG A 409 -40.45 -0.30 -0.27
CA ARG A 409 -41.27 0.78 0.33
C ARG A 409 -40.58 1.43 1.52
N ILE A 410 -39.95 0.63 2.38
CA ILE A 410 -39.18 1.12 3.54
C ILE A 410 -38.01 2.02 3.06
N ALA A 411 -37.26 1.57 2.05
CA ALA A 411 -36.18 2.35 1.46
C ALA A 411 -36.69 3.69 0.89
N GLY A 412 -37.85 3.68 0.24
CA GLY A 412 -38.48 4.87 -0.33
C GLY A 412 -38.88 5.87 0.74
N GLN A 413 -39.50 5.40 1.83
CA GLN A 413 -39.85 6.28 2.93
C GLN A 413 -38.60 6.89 3.57
N ALA A 414 -37.57 6.09 3.84
CA ALA A 414 -36.31 6.58 4.39
C ALA A 414 -35.64 7.63 3.49
N HIS A 415 -35.67 7.44 2.17
CA HIS A 415 -35.18 8.41 1.20
C HIS A 415 -35.93 9.74 1.28
N LEU A 416 -37.27 9.70 1.35
CA LEU A 416 -38.11 10.90 1.44
C LEU A 416 -37.86 11.72 2.72
N VAL A 417 -37.59 11.04 3.83
CA VAL A 417 -37.32 11.70 5.12
C VAL A 417 -35.82 11.95 5.37
N GLY A 418 -34.95 11.65 4.39
CA GLY A 418 -33.51 11.89 4.50
C GLY A 418 -32.78 11.01 5.53
N LEU A 419 -33.34 9.85 5.89
CA LEU A 419 -32.74 8.93 6.85
C LEU A 419 -31.87 7.86 6.16
N PRO A 420 -30.69 7.54 6.70
CA PRO A 420 -29.93 6.38 6.24
C PRO A 420 -30.67 5.09 6.59
N VAL A 421 -30.45 4.06 5.77
CA VAL A 421 -30.97 2.71 6.01
C VAL A 421 -29.84 1.76 6.34
N ARG A 422 -30.14 0.78 7.18
CA ARG A 422 -29.28 -0.37 7.45
C ARG A 422 -29.86 -1.61 6.79
N VAL A 423 -29.01 -2.38 6.12
CA VAL A 423 -29.38 -3.58 5.37
C VAL A 423 -28.28 -4.63 5.53
N ARG A 424 -28.66 -5.91 5.57
CA ARG A 424 -27.70 -7.02 5.54
C ARG A 424 -27.83 -7.74 4.22
N GLY A 425 -26.78 -8.47 3.85
CA GLY A 425 -26.78 -9.31 2.67
C GLY A 425 -25.36 -9.72 2.37
N ARG A 426 -25.13 -10.24 1.17
CA ARG A 426 -23.80 -10.64 0.71
C ARG A 426 -23.28 -9.69 -0.35
N LEU A 427 -22.09 -9.16 -0.14
CA LEU A 427 -21.46 -8.23 -1.06
C LEU A 427 -20.69 -9.01 -2.13
N GLU A 428 -21.05 -8.77 -3.39
CA GLU A 428 -20.44 -9.36 -4.58
C GLU A 428 -19.92 -8.28 -5.50
N SER A 429 -18.84 -8.58 -6.24
CA SER A 429 -18.38 -7.77 -7.37
C SER A 429 -18.77 -8.45 -8.66
N ARG A 430 -19.58 -7.79 -9.49
CA ARG A 430 -19.95 -8.31 -10.81
C ARG A 430 -19.99 -7.18 -11.83
N GLY A 431 -19.12 -7.25 -12.84
CA GLY A 431 -19.10 -6.31 -13.97
C GLY A 431 -18.83 -4.85 -13.57
N GLY A 432 -17.90 -4.62 -12.64
CA GLY A 432 -17.50 -3.28 -12.20
C GLY A 432 -18.45 -2.60 -11.21
N PHE A 433 -19.59 -3.22 -10.88
CA PHE A 433 -20.49 -2.74 -9.83
C PHE A 433 -20.49 -3.67 -8.62
N ARG A 434 -20.58 -3.07 -7.43
CA ARG A 434 -20.81 -3.78 -6.18
C ARG A 434 -22.31 -4.06 -6.02
N ARG A 435 -22.65 -5.32 -5.83
CA ARG A 435 -24.04 -5.78 -5.65
C ARG A 435 -24.20 -6.39 -4.26
N LEU A 436 -25.29 -6.05 -3.58
CA LEU A 436 -25.74 -6.79 -2.41
C LEU A 436 -26.76 -7.82 -2.87
N THR A 437 -26.40 -9.09 -2.76
CA THR A 437 -27.31 -10.24 -2.92
C THR A 437 -27.87 -10.63 -1.56
N ASP A 438 -28.99 -11.36 -1.56
CA ASP A 438 -29.71 -11.77 -0.34
C ASP A 438 -29.94 -10.61 0.63
N ALA A 439 -30.37 -9.46 0.08
CA ALA A 439 -30.57 -8.25 0.86
C ALA A 439 -31.77 -8.41 1.79
N ASP A 440 -31.53 -8.36 3.10
CA ASP A 440 -32.56 -8.53 4.13
C ASP A 440 -32.50 -7.45 5.22
N GLY A 441 -33.57 -7.39 6.01
CA GLY A 441 -33.61 -6.62 7.25
C GLY A 441 -33.41 -5.12 7.06
N ILE A 442 -33.93 -4.56 5.96
CA ILE A 442 -33.83 -3.12 5.71
C ILE A 442 -34.59 -2.34 6.77
N ALA A 443 -33.90 -1.41 7.43
CA ALA A 443 -34.48 -0.60 8.48
C ALA A 443 -33.91 0.83 8.45
N PRO A 444 -34.76 1.87 8.57
CA PRO A 444 -34.27 3.24 8.77
C PRO A 444 -33.47 3.32 10.08
N VAL A 445 -32.34 4.02 10.04
CA VAL A 445 -31.52 4.31 11.22
C VAL A 445 -31.81 5.74 11.65
N GLN A 446 -32.29 5.90 12.88
CA GLN A 446 -32.42 7.21 13.51
C GLN A 446 -31.02 7.71 13.86
N VAL A 447 -30.66 8.86 13.34
CA VAL A 447 -29.40 9.55 13.64
C VAL A 447 -29.74 10.97 14.03
N ASP A 448 -29.09 11.47 15.08
CA ASP A 448 -29.26 12.87 15.48
C ASP A 448 -28.70 13.84 14.41
N GLU A 449 -29.10 15.11 14.49
CA GLU A 449 -28.72 16.16 13.53
C GLU A 449 -27.19 16.29 13.37
N ALA A 450 -26.44 16.18 14.49
CA ALA A 450 -24.99 16.36 14.50
C ALA A 450 -24.25 15.19 13.87
N GLU A 451 -24.72 13.96 14.10
CA GLU A 451 -24.19 12.75 13.50
C GLU A 451 -24.57 12.69 12.01
N ARG A 452 -25.77 13.16 11.64
CA ARG A 452 -26.16 13.36 10.24
C ARG A 452 -25.26 14.37 9.54
N ASP A 453 -24.96 15.52 10.15
CA ASP A 453 -24.07 16.54 9.59
C ASP A 453 -22.62 16.05 9.49
N ARG A 454 -22.13 15.29 10.48
CA ARG A 454 -20.80 14.64 10.41
C ARG A 454 -20.74 13.61 9.29
N LEU A 455 -21.78 12.79 9.14
CA LEU A 455 -21.89 11.85 8.03
C LEU A 455 -21.90 12.60 6.70
N MET A 456 -22.70 13.66 6.57
CA MET A 456 -22.76 14.55 5.39
C MET A 456 -21.44 15.27 5.09
N LYS A 457 -20.65 15.61 6.12
CA LYS A 457 -19.33 16.20 5.96
C LYS A 457 -18.28 15.17 5.50
N SER A 458 -18.25 13.98 6.11
CA SER A 458 -17.38 12.89 5.63
C SER A 458 -17.75 12.45 4.20
N LEU A 459 -19.03 12.60 3.83
CA LEU A 459 -19.55 12.38 2.49
C LEU A 459 -18.99 13.40 1.47
N GLN A 460 -18.82 14.68 1.81
CA GLN A 460 -18.17 15.65 0.91
C GLN A 460 -16.68 15.34 0.74
N GLU A 461 -15.96 15.14 1.85
CA GLU A 461 -14.52 14.89 1.81
C GLU A 461 -14.18 13.59 1.04
N THR A 462 -14.92 12.51 1.25
CA THR A 462 -14.70 11.25 0.50
C THR A 462 -15.08 11.39 -0.98
N ALA A 463 -16.16 12.12 -1.31
CA ALA A 463 -16.56 12.34 -2.70
C ALA A 463 -15.56 13.21 -3.46
N GLU A 464 -15.02 14.26 -2.83
CA GLU A 464 -13.98 15.12 -3.38
C GLU A 464 -12.69 14.34 -3.62
N ILE A 465 -12.28 13.48 -2.68
CA ILE A 465 -11.14 12.58 -2.85
C ILE A 465 -11.38 11.59 -4.00
N THR A 466 -12.57 10.99 -4.09
CA THR A 466 -12.86 9.98 -5.12
C THR A 466 -13.02 10.60 -6.52
N ALA A 467 -13.64 11.78 -6.62
CA ALA A 467 -13.78 12.54 -7.87
C ALA A 467 -12.40 13.00 -8.39
N PHE A 468 -11.50 13.41 -7.49
CA PHE A 468 -10.12 13.72 -7.84
C PHE A 468 -9.35 12.52 -8.42
N PHE A 469 -9.65 11.29 -7.97
CA PHE A 469 -9.06 10.07 -8.53
C PHE A 469 -9.72 9.61 -9.84
N GLU A 470 -11.03 9.82 -10.03
CA GLU A 470 -11.71 9.51 -11.31
C GLU A 470 -11.29 10.47 -12.43
N GLU A 471 -11.10 11.77 -12.13
CA GLU A 471 -10.64 12.77 -13.11
C GLU A 471 -9.17 12.56 -13.53
N ALA A 472 -8.34 11.96 -12.66
CA ALA A 472 -6.95 11.62 -12.95
C ALA A 472 -6.76 10.28 -13.71
N CYS A 473 -7.79 9.44 -13.83
CA CYS A 473 -7.73 8.14 -14.51
C CYS A 473 -8.76 7.99 -15.66
N GLY A 474 -9.50 9.06 -15.98
CA GLY A 474 -10.44 9.13 -17.09
C GLY A 474 -9.93 9.96 -18.27
N GLY A 475 -8.66 9.76 -18.65
CA GLY A 475 -8.08 10.29 -19.88
C GLY A 475 -7.71 9.16 -20.81
N ASP A 476 -8.59 8.93 -21.79
CA ASP A 476 -8.61 7.94 -22.89
C ASP A 476 -8.96 6.48 -22.57
#